data_AF-A0A5J5RU80-F1
#
_entry.id   AF-A0A5J5RU80-F1
#
_cell.length_a   1.000
_cell.length_b   1.000
_cell.length_c   1.000
_cell.angle_alpha   90.00
_cell.angle_beta   90.00
_cell.angle_gamma   90.00
#
_symmetry.space_group_name_H-M   'P 1'
#
loop_
_entity.id
_entity.type
_entity.pdbx_description
1 polymer ?
#
loop_
_entity_poly.entity_id
_entity_poly.type
_entity_poly.pdbx_seq_one_letter_code
_entity_poly.pdbx_strand_id
1 'polypeptide(L)'
;MYQLICFIKAVSAGVCMMNTTWRDQQHPSFISFISSFLAANSFRLNFVPISPDFIFNCGGLSVAFIFVTKWDCGNVGTIFSRAKKLKAQFAHLYVTLNLPTRDQNDSFLCSYFKYEMQLGRPTFVPVQDIEMGFEKIVKIAHSCGVSKQQEVKSKLKAEVRWKIITCLHSSY
;
A
#
# COMPACT_ATOMS: atom_id res chain seq x y z
N MET A 1 22.28 -0.92 -19.71
CA MET A 1 21.53 -0.25 -20.79
C MET A 1 20.31 0.40 -20.16
N TYR A 2 20.49 1.66 -19.73
CA TYR A 2 19.51 2.70 -19.35
C TYR A 2 18.28 2.20 -18.57
N GLN A 3 18.14 2.44 -17.26
CA GLN A 3 17.90 3.76 -16.64
C GLN A 3 16.80 4.62 -17.34
N LEU A 4 16.09 4.04 -18.30
CA LEU A 4 14.84 4.48 -18.92
C LEU A 4 13.74 3.83 -18.05
N ILE A 5 13.06 4.50 -17.13
CA ILE A 5 11.85 5.28 -17.45
C ILE A 5 11.41 6.18 -16.26
N CYS A 6 11.97 6.04 -15.05
CA CYS A 6 11.35 6.65 -13.86
C CYS A 6 11.68 8.13 -13.56
N PHE A 7 12.49 8.81 -14.37
CA PHE A 7 12.92 10.20 -14.05
C PHE A 7 12.12 11.32 -14.74
N ILE A 8 11.10 11.03 -15.56
CA ILE A 8 10.32 12.09 -16.24
C ILE A 8 8.94 12.25 -15.61
N LYS A 9 8.93 12.91 -14.46
CA LYS A 9 8.13 14.10 -14.11
C LYS A 9 8.01 14.17 -12.60
N ALA A 10 8.54 15.25 -12.02
CA ALA A 10 8.43 15.62 -10.61
C ALA A 10 7.11 15.14 -9.98
N VAL A 11 7.16 13.96 -9.37
CA VAL A 11 6.10 13.48 -8.49
C VAL A 11 6.48 14.07 -7.15
N SER A 12 5.60 14.92 -6.59
CA SER A 12 5.64 15.30 -5.18
C SER A 12 6.26 14.18 -4.35
N ALA A 13 7.34 14.46 -3.62
CA ALA A 13 7.95 13.49 -2.72
C ALA A 13 6.84 12.83 -1.90
N GLY A 14 6.76 11.51 -1.95
CA GLY A 14 5.69 10.79 -1.27
C GLY A 14 5.86 10.94 0.24
N VAL A 15 4.79 10.74 1.00
CA VAL A 15 4.87 10.69 2.46
C VAL A 15 4.53 9.29 2.92
N CYS A 16 5.38 8.71 3.77
CA CYS A 16 5.10 7.49 4.51
C CYS A 16 4.89 7.86 5.97
N MET A 17 3.72 7.53 6.49
CA MET A 17 3.39 7.62 7.91
C MET A 17 3.53 6.25 8.52
N MET A 18 4.38 6.10 9.54
CA MET A 18 4.61 4.85 10.27
C MET A 18 4.03 4.93 11.67
N ASN A 19 3.33 3.87 12.06
CA ASN A 19 2.78 3.69 13.39
C ASN A 19 3.88 3.57 14.45
N THR A 20 3.83 4.44 15.46
CA THR A 20 4.80 4.45 16.56
C THR A 20 4.80 3.15 17.35
N THR A 21 3.62 2.63 17.70
CA THR A 21 3.49 1.39 18.48
C THR A 21 4.01 0.18 17.70
N TRP A 22 3.71 0.10 16.40
CA TRP A 22 4.23 -0.99 15.57
C TRP A 22 5.75 -0.92 15.42
N ARG A 23 6.30 0.29 15.21
CA ARG A 23 7.74 0.54 15.10
C ARG A 23 8.47 0.08 16.36
N ASP A 24 7.94 0.41 17.53
CA ASP A 24 8.57 0.12 18.82
C ASP A 24 8.62 -1.39 19.12
N GLN A 25 7.85 -2.21 18.39
CA GLN A 25 7.89 -3.68 18.46
C GLN A 25 8.92 -4.30 17.51
N GLN A 26 9.47 -3.52 16.56
CA GLN A 26 10.43 -4.04 15.58
C GLN A 26 11.88 -3.88 16.05
N HIS A 27 12.76 -4.70 15.47
CA HIS A 27 14.20 -4.56 15.71
C HIS A 27 14.74 -3.24 15.12
N PRO A 28 15.62 -2.50 15.82
CA PRO A 28 16.14 -1.21 15.35
C PRO A 28 16.80 -1.26 13.96
N SER A 29 17.50 -2.36 13.63
CA SER A 29 18.11 -2.51 12.29
C SER A 29 17.07 -2.51 11.18
N PHE A 30 15.89 -3.10 11.41
CA PHE A 30 14.82 -3.14 10.41
C PHE A 30 14.18 -1.76 10.24
N ILE A 31 14.03 -1.00 11.32
CA ILE A 31 13.59 0.40 11.23
C ILE A 31 14.60 1.26 10.46
N SER A 32 15.90 1.05 10.69
CA SER A 32 16.97 1.70 9.93
C SER A 32 16.91 1.34 8.44
N PHE A 33 16.70 0.06 8.11
CA PHE A 33 16.47 -0.38 6.74
C PHE A 33 15.29 0.35 6.11
N ILE A 34 14.12 0.36 6.77
CA ILE A 34 12.91 1.04 6.28
C ILE A 34 13.18 2.53 6.01
N SER A 35 13.83 3.22 6.94
CA SER A 35 14.13 4.66 6.81
C SER A 35 15.03 4.92 5.59
N SER A 36 16.12 4.16 5.45
CA SER A 36 17.05 4.27 4.32
C SER A 36 16.37 3.92 3.00
N PHE A 37 15.55 2.86 2.98
CA PHE A 37 14.83 2.41 1.79
C PHE A 37 13.80 3.44 1.33
N LEU A 38 13.04 4.06 2.25
CA LEU A 38 12.10 5.13 1.93
C LEU A 38 12.81 6.37 1.38
N ALA A 39 13.93 6.77 1.99
CA ALA A 39 14.72 7.89 1.51
C ALA A 39 15.23 7.66 0.08
N ALA A 40 15.75 6.46 -0.20
CA ALA A 40 16.20 6.06 -1.55
C ALA A 40 15.05 6.05 -2.58
N ASN A 41 13.80 5.86 -2.14
CA ASN A 41 12.61 5.87 -2.97
C ASN A 41 11.81 7.19 -2.89
N SER A 42 12.44 8.29 -2.45
CA SER A 42 11.82 9.63 -2.40
C SER A 42 10.56 9.74 -1.54
N PHE A 43 10.48 8.94 -0.47
CA PHE A 43 9.46 9.08 0.56
C PHE A 43 10.01 9.78 1.80
N ARG A 44 9.28 10.78 2.29
CA ARG A 44 9.51 11.36 3.61
C ARG A 44 8.83 10.49 4.66
N LEU A 45 9.59 10.08 5.67
CA LEU A 45 9.08 9.25 6.77
C LEU A 45 8.63 10.13 7.94
N ASN A 46 7.40 9.92 8.40
CA ASN A 46 6.83 10.52 9.60
C ASN A 46 6.38 9.44 10.57
N PHE A 47 6.63 9.63 11.86
CA PHE A 47 6.15 8.75 12.91
C PHE A 47 4.90 9.33 13.56
N VAL A 48 3.80 8.58 13.55
CA VAL A 48 2.50 9.06 14.03
C VAL A 48 1.70 7.95 14.70
N PRO A 49 0.85 8.25 15.70
CA PRO A 49 -0.02 7.27 16.34
C PRO A 49 -1.26 6.99 15.47
N ILE A 50 -1.08 6.17 14.43
CA ILE A 50 -2.14 5.77 13.49
C ILE A 50 -2.61 4.34 13.74
N SER A 51 -3.76 3.96 13.20
CA SER A 51 -4.30 2.60 13.38
C SER A 51 -3.70 1.55 12.43
N PRO A 52 -3.47 1.82 11.12
CA PRO A 52 -2.64 0.97 10.25
C PRO A 52 -1.16 0.99 10.70
N ASP A 53 -0.33 0.10 10.15
CA ASP A 53 1.12 0.11 10.41
C ASP A 53 1.82 1.16 9.54
N PHE A 54 1.37 1.30 8.29
CA PHE A 54 1.81 2.34 7.38
C PHE A 54 0.65 2.99 6.65
N ILE A 55 0.76 4.29 6.37
CA ILE A 55 -0.05 5.00 5.38
C ILE A 55 0.89 5.69 4.41
N PHE A 56 0.75 5.37 3.12
CA PHE A 56 1.48 6.03 2.05
C PHE A 56 0.57 7.03 1.35
N ASN A 57 1.05 8.27 1.23
CA ASN A 57 0.45 9.30 0.41
C ASN A 57 1.34 9.54 -0.81
N CYS A 58 0.85 9.11 -1.99
CA CYS A 58 1.56 9.26 -3.24
C CYS A 58 0.58 9.52 -4.37
N GLY A 59 0.83 10.55 -5.19
CA GLY A 59 0.00 10.87 -6.35
C GLY A 59 -1.45 11.29 -6.02
N GLY A 60 -1.69 11.87 -4.84
CA GLY A 60 -3.03 12.27 -4.39
C GLY A 60 -3.89 11.12 -3.86
N LEU A 61 -3.30 9.95 -3.62
CA LEU A 61 -3.96 8.77 -3.07
C LEU A 61 -3.32 8.36 -1.74
N SER A 62 -4.17 8.00 -0.78
CA SER A 62 -3.76 7.38 0.49
C SER A 62 -3.96 5.87 0.43
N VAL A 63 -2.90 5.12 0.71
CA VAL A 63 -2.92 3.65 0.76
C VAL A 63 -2.47 3.20 2.14
N ALA A 64 -3.31 2.42 2.82
CA ALA A 64 -3.04 1.91 4.16
C ALA A 64 -2.53 0.47 4.11
N PHE A 65 -1.64 0.13 5.04
CA PHE A 65 -1.06 -1.20 5.16
C PHE A 65 -1.12 -1.69 6.61
N ILE A 66 -1.50 -2.97 6.77
CA ILE A 66 -1.13 -3.78 7.92
C ILE A 66 0.10 -4.58 7.51
N PHE A 67 1.15 -4.60 8.33
CA PHE A 67 2.36 -5.37 8.09
C PHE A 67 2.64 -6.33 9.26
N VAL A 68 2.33 -7.61 9.05
CA VAL A 68 2.58 -8.67 10.02
C VAL A 68 3.97 -9.24 9.76
N THR A 69 4.96 -8.84 10.55
CA THR A 69 6.37 -9.26 10.42
C THR A 69 6.64 -10.63 11.05
N LYS A 70 5.77 -11.07 11.97
CA LYS A 70 5.80 -12.40 12.58
C LYS A 70 4.40 -13.00 12.59
N TRP A 71 4.22 -14.12 11.92
CA TRP A 71 2.97 -14.88 11.96
C TRP A 71 2.90 -15.73 13.23
N ASP A 72 1.82 -15.56 13.99
CA ASP A 72 1.53 -16.33 15.20
C ASP A 72 0.15 -16.98 15.08
N CYS A 73 0.14 -18.32 15.02
CA CYS A 73 -1.07 -19.14 14.95
C CYS A 73 -2.01 -18.92 16.14
N GLY A 74 -1.49 -18.52 17.31
CA GLY A 74 -2.29 -18.25 18.51
C GLY A 74 -3.05 -16.92 18.45
N ASN A 75 -2.62 -15.99 17.60
CA ASN A 75 -3.13 -14.62 17.57
C ASN A 75 -3.76 -14.21 16.23
N VAL A 76 -4.04 -15.19 15.36
CA VAL A 76 -4.53 -14.92 14.00
C VAL A 76 -5.85 -14.14 14.00
N GLY A 77 -6.72 -14.38 14.98
CA GLY A 77 -8.01 -13.69 15.08
C GLY A 77 -7.90 -12.18 15.23
N THR A 78 -6.86 -11.67 15.89
CA THR A 78 -6.68 -10.21 16.04
C THR A 78 -6.25 -9.56 14.73
N ILE A 79 -5.42 -10.25 13.92
CA ILE A 79 -5.00 -9.79 12.59
C ILE A 79 -6.21 -9.62 11.68
N PHE A 80 -7.05 -10.66 11.57
CA PHE A 80 -8.23 -10.60 10.70
C PHE A 80 -9.29 -9.62 11.21
N SER A 81 -9.51 -9.53 12.52
CA SER A 81 -10.43 -8.55 13.10
C SER A 81 -9.97 -7.12 12.84
N ARG A 82 -8.66 -6.85 13.00
CA ARG A 82 -8.05 -5.56 12.65
C ARG A 82 -8.20 -5.25 11.16
N ALA A 83 -7.95 -6.23 10.29
CA ALA A 83 -8.12 -6.07 8.85
C ALA A 83 -9.57 -5.74 8.45
N LYS A 84 -10.56 -6.42 9.03
CA LYS A 84 -11.99 -6.12 8.82
C LYS A 84 -12.35 -4.70 9.28
N LYS A 85 -11.89 -4.30 10.47
CA LYS A 85 -12.13 -2.95 11.00
C LYS A 85 -11.52 -1.88 10.10
N LEU A 86 -10.27 -2.03 9.69
CA LEU A 86 -9.57 -1.06 8.84
C LEU A 86 -10.13 -1.03 7.41
N LYS A 87 -10.62 -2.16 6.88
CA LYS A 87 -11.27 -2.22 5.55
C LYS A 87 -12.47 -1.28 5.45
N ALA A 88 -13.19 -1.05 6.55
CA ALA A 88 -14.32 -0.11 6.59
C ALA A 88 -13.87 1.36 6.55
N GLN A 89 -12.63 1.66 6.92
CA GLN A 89 -12.08 3.02 7.02
C GLN A 89 -11.25 3.43 5.80
N PHE A 90 -10.59 2.46 5.16
CA PHE A 90 -9.65 2.69 4.07
C PHE A 90 -10.09 1.97 2.80
N ALA A 91 -10.36 2.74 1.73
CA ALA A 91 -10.71 2.18 0.43
C ALA A 91 -9.57 1.33 -0.17
N HIS A 92 -8.32 1.74 0.06
CA HIS A 92 -7.10 1.04 -0.36
C HIS A 92 -6.36 0.51 0.86
N LEU A 93 -6.71 -0.71 1.27
CA LEU A 93 -6.06 -1.42 2.37
C LEU A 93 -5.41 -2.71 1.86
N TYR A 94 -4.15 -2.91 2.24
CA TYR A 94 -3.39 -4.12 1.97
C TYR A 94 -2.88 -4.72 3.29
N VAL A 95 -2.75 -6.03 3.33
CA VAL A 95 -2.20 -6.76 4.47
C VAL A 95 -1.00 -7.56 3.98
N THR A 96 0.21 -7.12 4.32
CA THR A 96 1.44 -7.86 4.02
C THR A 96 1.75 -8.80 5.18
N LEU A 97 2.00 -10.08 4.88
CA LEU A 97 2.22 -11.13 5.87
C LEU A 97 3.56 -11.82 5.61
N ASN A 98 4.45 -11.80 6.59
CA ASN A 98 5.67 -12.60 6.55
C ASN A 98 5.37 -14.06 6.94
N LEU A 99 5.41 -14.94 5.95
CA LEU A 99 5.11 -16.37 6.00
C LEU A 99 6.28 -17.16 5.38
N PRO A 100 7.47 -17.19 6.03
CA PRO A 100 8.65 -17.89 5.51
C PRO A 100 8.46 -19.39 5.31
N THR A 101 7.56 -20.05 6.05
CA THR A 101 7.37 -21.50 5.97
C THR A 101 6.06 -21.90 5.33
N ARG A 102 6.03 -23.12 4.77
CA ARG A 102 4.81 -23.72 4.21
C ARG A 102 3.70 -23.83 5.26
N ASP A 103 4.02 -24.27 6.48
CA ASP A 103 3.04 -24.44 7.54
C ASP A 103 2.37 -23.12 7.96
N GLN A 104 3.13 -22.02 7.93
CA GLN A 104 2.56 -20.68 8.17
C GLN A 104 1.67 -20.23 7.02
N ASN A 105 2.04 -20.52 5.78
CA ASN A 105 1.20 -20.26 4.62
C ASN A 105 -0.11 -21.08 4.66
N ASP A 106 -0.03 -22.36 5.01
CA ASP A 106 -1.20 -23.23 5.15
C ASP A 106 -2.10 -22.75 6.29
N SER A 107 -1.51 -22.37 7.44
CA SER A 107 -2.21 -21.75 8.57
C SER A 107 -2.93 -20.45 8.16
N PHE A 108 -2.27 -19.60 7.38
CA PHE A 108 -2.86 -18.38 6.82
C PHE A 108 -4.06 -18.70 5.93
N LEU A 109 -3.92 -19.65 4.99
CA LEU A 109 -5.00 -20.03 4.07
C LEU A 109 -6.21 -20.57 4.83
N CYS A 110 -6.01 -21.50 5.78
CA CYS A 110 -7.09 -22.01 6.63
C CYS A 110 -7.80 -20.87 7.38
N SER A 111 -7.02 -19.94 7.93
CA SER A 111 -7.57 -18.80 8.67
C SER A 111 -8.30 -17.80 7.76
N TYR A 112 -7.80 -17.57 6.55
CA TYR A 112 -8.43 -16.69 5.55
C TYR A 112 -9.86 -17.14 5.24
N PHE A 113 -10.07 -18.44 5.05
CA PHE A 113 -11.40 -19.02 4.87
C PHE A 113 -12.22 -19.02 6.15
N LYS A 114 -11.62 -19.40 7.30
CA LYS A 114 -12.30 -19.41 8.61
C LYS A 114 -12.88 -18.04 8.98
N TYR A 115 -12.17 -16.96 8.69
CA TYR A 115 -12.62 -15.59 8.97
C TYR A 115 -13.41 -14.97 7.81
N GLU A 116 -13.81 -15.75 6.80
CA GLU A 116 -14.68 -15.34 5.70
C GLU A 116 -14.18 -14.08 4.97
N MET A 117 -12.87 -14.05 4.67
CA MET A 117 -12.30 -12.91 3.97
C MET A 117 -12.71 -12.89 2.50
N GLN A 118 -13.20 -11.73 2.07
CA GLN A 118 -13.55 -11.50 0.66
C GLN A 118 -12.29 -11.36 -0.19
N LEU A 119 -12.23 -12.11 -1.29
CA LEU A 119 -11.13 -12.06 -2.24
C LEU A 119 -10.87 -10.62 -2.69
N GLY A 120 -9.61 -10.17 -2.53
CA GLY A 120 -9.17 -8.84 -2.94
C GLY A 120 -9.63 -7.68 -2.06
N ARG A 121 -10.29 -7.91 -0.91
CA ARG A 121 -10.70 -6.80 -0.03
C ARG A 121 -10.68 -7.15 1.48
N PRO A 122 -9.64 -6.73 2.24
CA PRO A 122 -8.37 -6.17 1.74
C PRO A 122 -7.56 -7.24 1.00
N THR A 123 -6.63 -6.81 0.16
CA THR A 123 -5.71 -7.71 -0.52
C THR A 123 -4.63 -8.18 0.45
N PHE A 124 -4.47 -9.49 0.59
CA PHE A 124 -3.41 -10.10 1.38
C PHE A 124 -2.20 -10.40 0.48
N VAL A 125 -1.01 -10.07 0.97
CA VAL A 125 0.25 -10.17 0.24
C VAL A 125 1.23 -11.02 1.06
N PRO A 126 1.25 -12.35 0.85
CA PRO A 126 2.22 -13.21 1.52
C PRO A 126 3.63 -12.95 0.98
N VAL A 127 4.62 -12.96 1.88
CA VAL A 127 6.05 -12.81 1.59
C VAL A 127 6.87 -13.75 2.46
N GLN A 128 8.09 -14.07 2.02
CA GLN A 128 8.98 -14.98 2.76
C GLN A 128 10.02 -14.25 3.62
N ASP A 129 10.16 -12.95 3.40
CA ASP A 129 11.14 -12.09 4.06
C ASP A 129 10.53 -10.71 4.35
N ILE A 130 10.94 -10.09 5.46
CA ILE A 130 10.40 -8.83 5.93
C ILE A 130 10.90 -7.63 5.12
N GLU A 131 12.14 -7.65 4.61
CA GLU A 131 12.67 -6.58 3.76
C GLU A 131 11.98 -6.61 2.39
N MET A 132 11.84 -7.80 1.80
CA MET A 132 11.03 -8.04 0.60
C MET A 132 9.57 -7.62 0.83
N GLY A 133 9.02 -7.90 2.01
CA GLY A 133 7.70 -7.44 2.43
C GLY A 133 7.54 -5.93 2.33
N PHE A 134 8.50 -5.20 2.86
CA PHE A 134 8.51 -3.75 2.81
C PHE A 134 8.72 -3.20 1.39
N GLU A 135 9.61 -3.81 0.60
CA GLU A 135 9.78 -3.46 -0.80
C GLU A 135 8.45 -3.59 -1.58
N LYS A 136 7.71 -4.68 -1.37
CA LYS A 136 6.39 -4.87 -2.01
C LYS A 136 5.40 -3.78 -1.57
N ILE A 137 5.39 -3.40 -0.29
CA ILE A 137 4.54 -2.30 0.21
C ILE A 137 4.82 -1.00 -0.57
N VAL A 138 6.10 -0.63 -0.71
CA VAL A 138 6.51 0.59 -1.44
C VAL A 138 6.11 0.51 -2.92
N LYS A 139 6.32 -0.64 -3.58
CA LYS A 139 5.91 -0.87 -4.97
C LYS A 139 4.40 -0.74 -5.18
N ILE A 140 3.59 -1.31 -4.27
CA ILE A 140 2.13 -1.17 -4.30
C ILE A 140 1.74 0.30 -4.16
N ALA A 141 2.29 1.01 -3.17
CA ALA A 141 1.98 2.42 -2.93
C ALA A 141 2.27 3.31 -4.16
N HIS A 142 3.43 3.13 -4.80
CA HIS A 142 3.76 3.82 -6.04
C HIS A 142 2.80 3.46 -7.17
N SER A 143 2.52 2.17 -7.37
CA SER A 143 1.68 1.70 -8.47
C SER A 143 0.27 2.29 -8.35
N CYS A 144 -0.31 2.28 -7.15
CA CYS A 144 -1.62 2.89 -6.88
C CYS A 144 -1.61 4.40 -7.17
N GLY A 145 -0.57 5.13 -6.76
CA GLY A 145 -0.42 6.55 -7.03
C GLY A 145 -0.33 6.87 -8.53
N VAL A 146 0.47 6.09 -9.29
CA VAL A 146 0.60 6.24 -10.74
C VAL A 146 -0.71 5.95 -11.45
N SER A 147 -1.39 4.85 -11.11
CA SER A 147 -2.69 4.51 -11.67
C SER A 147 -3.72 5.61 -11.43
N LYS A 148 -3.73 6.22 -10.23
CA LYS A 148 -4.64 7.33 -9.93
C LYS A 148 -4.36 8.55 -10.79
N GLN A 149 -3.09 8.93 -10.94
CA GLN A 149 -2.72 10.06 -11.80
C GLN A 149 -3.08 9.82 -13.27
N GLN A 150 -2.93 8.59 -13.75
CA GLN A 150 -3.34 8.21 -15.12
C GLN A 150 -4.87 8.32 -15.29
N GLU A 151 -5.64 7.85 -14.31
CA GLU A 151 -7.11 7.98 -14.29
C GLU A 151 -7.55 9.46 -14.33
N VAL A 152 -6.91 10.32 -13.53
CA VAL A 152 -7.21 11.77 -13.53
C VAL A 152 -6.89 12.39 -14.89
N LYS A 153 -5.73 12.05 -15.48
CA LYS A 153 -5.34 12.55 -16.81
C LYS A 153 -6.30 12.10 -17.91
N SER A 154 -6.80 10.85 -17.86
CA SER A 154 -7.74 10.35 -18.87
C SER A 154 -9.10 11.03 -18.77
N LYS A 155 -9.62 11.26 -17.55
CA LYS A 155 -10.86 12.01 -17.31
C LYS A 155 -10.77 13.45 -17.84
N LEU A 156 -9.69 14.16 -17.53
CA LEU A 156 -9.47 15.52 -18.04
C LEU A 156 -9.42 15.57 -19.57
N LYS A 157 -8.75 14.61 -20.23
CA LYS A 157 -8.73 14.52 -21.69
C LYS A 157 -10.12 14.27 -22.27
N ALA A 158 -10.93 13.42 -21.63
CA ALA A 158 -12.29 13.15 -22.05
C ALA A 158 -13.17 14.40 -21.92
N GLU A 159 -13.08 15.14 -20.81
CA GLU A 159 -13.82 16.40 -20.60
C GLU A 159 -13.48 17.47 -21.64
N VAL A 160 -12.19 17.66 -21.96
CA VAL A 160 -11.76 18.58 -23.01
C VAL A 160 -12.34 18.17 -24.37
N ARG A 161 -12.29 16.87 -24.69
CA ARG A 161 -12.88 16.34 -25.94
C ARG A 161 -14.39 16.58 -25.99
N TRP A 162 -15.11 16.34 -24.90
CA TRP A 162 -16.55 16.60 -24.82
C TRP A 162 -16.88 18.08 -25.02
N LYS A 163 -16.16 19.00 -24.35
CA LYS A 163 -16.36 20.44 -24.52
C LYS A 163 -16.15 20.89 -25.97
N ILE A 164 -15.11 20.38 -26.64
CA ILE A 164 -14.86 20.70 -28.06
C ILE A 164 -16.03 20.24 -28.94
N ILE A 165 -16.51 19.00 -28.75
CA ILE A 165 -17.64 18.47 -29.52
C ILE A 165 -18.91 19.29 -29.29
N THR A 166 -19.21 19.66 -28.04
CA THR A 166 -20.41 20.47 -27.71
C THR A 166 -20.33 21.88 -28.31
N CYS A 167 -19.17 22.52 -28.29
CA CYS A 167 -18.97 23.83 -28.94
C CYS A 167 -19.15 23.74 -30.46
N LEU A 168 -18.65 22.68 -31.09
CA LEU A 168 -18.84 22.45 -32.53
C LEU A 168 -20.31 22.23 -32.88
N HIS A 169 -21.07 21.49 -32.06
CA HIS A 169 -22.51 21.30 -32.27
C HIS A 169 -23.36 22.55 -31.98
N SER A 170 -22.89 23.48 -31.15
CA SER A 170 -23.59 24.74 -30.87
C SER A 170 -23.29 25.84 -31.91
N SER A 171 -22.41 25.56 -32.88
CA SER A 171 -22.00 26.49 -33.94
C SER A 171 -22.66 26.18 -35.30
N TYR A 172 -23.64 25.27 -35.33
CA TYR A 172 -24.49 24.92 -36.47
C TYR A 172 -25.96 25.20 -36.13
#